data_AF-A0A932P2P6-F1
#
_entry.id   AF-A0A932P2P6-F1
#
_cell.length_a   1.000
_cell.length_b   1.000
_cell.length_c   1.000
_cell.angle_alpha   90.00
_cell.angle_beta   90.00
_cell.angle_gamma   90.00
#
_symmetry.space_group_name_H-M   'P 1'
#
loop_
_entity.id
_entity.type
_entity.pdbx_description
1 polymer ?
#
loop_
_entity_poly.entity_id
_entity_poly.type
_entity_poly.pdbx_seq_one_letter_code
_entity_poly.pdbx_strand_id
1 'polypeptide(L)'
;MKRLHSHGALALLWVGFSAAVVADDICGDSTGQAQIAAREADVARAEKSGDQAQIFLAYQGAIGVECASDGLVAKSRASLPKLGRELAAKAEADGVLYTKEPPRADGKTSAFAWFEASGNFAEADRVMLKAVHAKPEDMELFKSAWNVDSLSGRRSGGHKASASYRQELETLAKTSAAKLMSLEEQDAKGLTADAGTLGTSASKSLEKLQRAADWMQFLPEGDKPAKVRAEQRGDTIMKRGDAGLMGAVAIGYYQFAGSPKAAQVEAKMEETMRAAEKSSEKVKDAIVEKNADDQTKFKKGQADLEKELDF
;
A
#
# COMPACT_ATOMS: atom_id res chain seq x y z
N MET A 1 14.39 72.69 68.75
CA MET A 1 13.14 72.54 69.53
C MET A 1 12.34 71.36 68.96
N LYS A 2 11.80 70.49 69.84
CA LYS A 2 10.68 69.51 69.67
C LYS A 2 10.84 68.45 68.54
N ARG A 3 11.17 67.19 68.88
CA ARG A 3 10.34 66.04 69.36
C ARG A 3 9.66 65.22 68.24
N LEU A 4 10.09 63.95 68.16
CA LEU A 4 9.41 62.66 67.87
C LEU A 4 8.12 62.63 67.05
N HIS A 5 8.05 61.69 66.09
CA HIS A 5 7.18 60.48 66.05
C HIS A 5 7.23 59.89 64.62
N SER A 6 7.76 58.68 64.41
CA SER A 6 7.10 57.35 64.49
C SER A 6 6.80 56.78 63.10
N HIS A 7 7.34 55.59 62.90
CA HIS A 7 7.20 54.67 61.77
C HIS A 7 5.77 54.54 61.20
N GLY A 8 5.67 54.64 59.88
CA GLY A 8 4.54 54.16 59.09
C GLY A 8 5.07 53.30 57.95
N ALA A 9 4.86 51.99 58.03
CA ALA A 9 5.25 51.02 57.02
C ALA A 9 4.39 51.19 55.76
N LEU A 10 5.03 51.44 54.62
CA LEU A 10 4.38 51.44 53.31
C LEU A 10 4.40 50.00 52.77
N ALA A 11 3.28 49.30 52.91
CA ALA A 11 3.07 48.02 52.23
C ALA A 11 2.92 48.27 50.73
N LEU A 12 3.96 47.93 49.95
CA LEU A 12 3.89 47.83 48.49
C LEU A 12 3.04 46.60 48.11
N LEU A 13 1.74 46.83 47.95
CA LEU A 13 0.83 45.93 47.25
C LEU A 13 1.27 45.86 45.78
N TRP A 14 1.99 44.79 45.43
CA TRP A 14 2.14 44.35 44.06
C TRP A 14 0.77 43.94 43.51
N VAL A 15 0.08 44.87 42.84
CA VAL A 15 -1.04 44.53 41.98
C VAL A 15 -0.45 43.87 40.74
N GLY A 16 -0.41 42.53 40.76
CA GLY A 16 -0.19 41.75 39.56
C GLY A 16 -1.29 42.07 38.58
N PHE A 17 -0.94 42.71 37.46
CA PHE A 17 -1.77 42.72 36.27
C PHE A 17 -1.80 41.28 35.73
N SER A 18 -2.74 40.48 36.25
CA SER A 18 -3.26 39.35 35.49
C SER A 18 -3.95 39.96 34.29
N ALA A 19 -3.26 40.08 33.15
CA ALA A 19 -3.93 40.22 31.88
C ALA A 19 -4.84 39.00 31.75
N ALA A 20 -6.13 39.21 32.04
CA ALA A 20 -7.15 38.28 31.62
C ALA A 20 -6.98 38.20 30.11
N VAL A 21 -6.49 37.06 29.63
CA VAL A 21 -6.66 36.67 28.24
C VAL A 21 -8.17 36.43 28.13
N VAL A 22 -8.91 37.50 27.86
CA VAL A 22 -10.26 37.41 27.36
C VAL A 22 -10.08 36.69 26.03
N ALA A 23 -10.53 35.44 25.95
CA ALA A 23 -10.78 34.83 24.66
C ALA A 23 -11.78 35.76 23.98
N ASP A 24 -11.32 36.59 23.03
CA ASP A 24 -12.21 37.37 22.19
C ASP A 24 -13.24 36.39 21.62
N ASP A 25 -14.52 36.69 21.79
CA ASP A 25 -15.59 35.97 21.12
C ASP A 25 -15.47 36.31 19.63
N ILE A 26 -14.63 35.56 18.93
CA ILE A 26 -14.33 35.70 17.49
C ILE A 26 -15.63 35.68 16.65
N CYS A 27 -16.72 35.12 17.19
CA CYS A 27 -18.02 35.07 16.53
C CYS A 27 -18.98 36.20 16.94
N GLY A 28 -18.66 36.96 17.99
CA GLY A 28 -19.42 38.10 18.49
C GLY A 28 -19.13 39.42 17.77
N ASP A 29 -18.03 39.51 17.01
CA ASP A 29 -17.70 40.68 16.20
C ASP A 29 -18.50 40.72 14.87
N SER A 30 -18.40 41.84 14.14
CA SER A 30 -19.14 42.01 12.88
C SER A 30 -18.72 41.01 11.79
N THR A 31 -17.50 40.50 11.83
CA THR A 31 -16.97 39.51 10.90
C THR A 31 -17.57 38.14 11.20
N GLY A 32 -17.59 37.73 12.47
CA GLY A 32 -18.23 36.53 12.97
C GLY A 32 -19.73 36.49 12.69
N GLN A 33 -20.44 37.59 12.94
CA GLN A 33 -21.87 37.71 12.63
C GLN A 33 -22.14 37.62 11.12
N ALA A 34 -21.30 38.22 10.28
CA ALA A 34 -21.41 38.08 8.82
C ALA A 34 -21.18 36.63 8.35
N GLN A 35 -20.25 35.90 8.98
CA GLN A 35 -20.02 34.48 8.69
C GLN A 35 -21.23 33.62 9.10
N ILE A 36 -21.81 33.84 10.28
CA ILE A 36 -23.03 33.14 10.72
C ILE A 36 -24.17 33.38 9.72
N ALA A 37 -24.43 34.63 9.35
CA ALA A 37 -25.47 34.98 8.39
C ALA A 37 -25.22 34.36 7.00
N ALA A 38 -23.96 34.33 6.55
CA ALA A 38 -23.61 33.68 5.29
C ALA A 38 -23.90 32.17 5.34
N ARG A 39 -23.62 31.49 6.45
CA ARG A 39 -23.90 30.05 6.61
C ARG A 39 -25.38 29.73 6.67
N GLU A 40 -26.15 30.54 7.38
CA GLU A 40 -27.61 30.43 7.39
C GLU A 40 -28.18 30.64 5.98
N ALA A 41 -27.64 31.61 5.24
CA ALA A 41 -28.03 31.85 3.85
C ALA A 41 -27.61 30.68 2.93
N ASP A 42 -26.44 30.09 3.09
CA ASP A 42 -25.97 28.93 2.31
C ASP A 42 -26.90 27.74 2.51
N VAL A 43 -27.22 27.42 3.78
CA VAL A 43 -28.14 26.35 4.14
C VAL A 43 -29.55 26.63 3.62
N ALA A 44 -30.07 27.84 3.78
CA ALA A 44 -31.38 28.21 3.26
C ALA A 44 -31.47 28.10 1.73
N ARG A 45 -30.40 28.45 1.01
CA ARG A 45 -30.33 28.27 -0.45
C ARG A 45 -30.33 26.79 -0.84
N ALA A 46 -29.58 25.95 -0.12
CA ALA A 46 -29.57 24.52 -0.36
C ALA A 46 -30.93 23.87 -0.06
N GLU A 47 -31.58 24.23 1.05
CA GLU A 47 -32.92 23.75 1.39
C GLU A 47 -33.96 24.12 0.33
N LYS A 48 -33.85 25.34 -0.22
CA LYS A 48 -34.73 25.80 -1.30
C LYS A 48 -34.52 25.07 -2.63
N SER A 49 -33.32 24.55 -2.90
CA SER A 49 -33.06 23.79 -4.14
C SER A 49 -33.70 22.40 -4.11
N GLY A 50 -33.94 21.85 -2.92
CA GLY A 50 -34.46 20.49 -2.73
C GLY A 50 -33.45 19.38 -3.07
N ASP A 51 -32.23 19.75 -3.47
CA ASP A 51 -31.18 18.79 -3.78
C ASP A 51 -30.56 18.26 -2.47
N GLN A 52 -30.82 16.99 -2.17
CA GLN A 52 -30.38 16.33 -0.95
C GLN A 52 -28.86 16.37 -0.76
N ALA A 53 -28.07 16.28 -1.85
CA ALA A 53 -26.61 16.31 -1.75
C ALA A 53 -26.11 17.73 -1.41
N GLN A 54 -26.72 18.76 -1.99
CA GLN A 54 -26.39 20.15 -1.64
C GLN A 54 -26.79 20.48 -0.20
N ILE A 55 -27.96 20.03 0.24
CA ILE A 55 -28.43 20.20 1.63
C ILE A 55 -27.45 19.52 2.59
N PHE A 56 -27.05 18.29 2.29
CA PHE A 56 -26.08 17.55 3.09
C PHE A 56 -24.76 18.30 3.25
N LEU A 57 -24.18 18.79 2.15
CA LEU A 57 -22.90 19.51 2.19
C LEU A 57 -23.01 20.86 2.91
N ALA A 58 -24.13 21.57 2.75
CA ALA A 58 -24.38 22.81 3.47
C ALA A 58 -24.45 22.57 4.98
N TYR A 59 -25.15 21.51 5.41
CA TYR A 59 -25.19 21.10 6.83
C TYR A 59 -23.84 20.64 7.37
N GLN A 60 -23.04 19.90 6.60
CA GLN A 60 -21.67 19.58 7.01
C GLN A 60 -20.80 20.84 7.17
N GLY A 61 -20.90 21.76 6.20
CA GLY A 61 -20.19 23.03 6.24
C GLY A 61 -20.57 23.88 7.45
N ALA A 62 -21.82 23.84 7.90
CA ALA A 62 -22.28 24.54 9.10
C ALA A 62 -21.70 23.95 10.40
N ILE A 63 -21.39 22.64 10.44
CA ILE A 63 -20.83 21.99 11.64
C ILE A 63 -19.31 22.16 11.72
N GLY A 64 -18.64 22.24 10.56
CA GLY A 64 -17.17 22.22 10.46
C GLY A 64 -16.47 23.56 10.62
N VAL A 65 -17.20 24.65 10.93
CA VAL A 65 -16.66 26.01 10.99
C VAL A 65 -16.77 26.61 12.39
N GLU A 66 -15.88 27.56 12.68
CA GLU A 66 -15.72 28.19 13.99
C GLU A 66 -16.92 29.10 14.35
N CYS A 67 -17.51 29.78 13.36
CA CYS A 67 -18.68 30.64 13.55
C CYS A 67 -19.91 30.15 12.78
N ALA A 68 -20.80 29.45 13.49
CA ALA A 68 -22.15 29.10 13.07
C ALA A 68 -23.10 29.22 14.28
N SER A 69 -24.38 29.55 14.05
CA SER A 69 -25.35 29.64 15.14
C SER A 69 -25.62 28.27 15.76
N ASP A 70 -25.76 28.20 17.09
CA ASP A 70 -26.04 26.94 17.81
C ASP A 70 -27.27 26.22 17.26
N GLY A 71 -28.30 26.99 16.88
CA GLY A 71 -29.52 26.46 16.27
C GLY A 71 -29.24 25.79 14.90
N LEU A 72 -28.42 26.41 14.06
CA LEU A 72 -28.02 25.86 12.76
C LEU A 72 -27.18 24.59 12.93
N VAL A 73 -26.22 24.60 13.87
CA VAL A 73 -25.37 23.44 14.18
C VAL A 73 -26.23 22.28 14.70
N ALA A 74 -27.15 22.55 15.64
CA ALA A 74 -28.05 21.54 16.18
C ALA A 74 -28.97 20.94 15.11
N LYS A 75 -29.58 21.78 14.26
CA LYS A 75 -30.40 21.35 13.12
C LYS A 75 -29.61 20.47 12.15
N SER A 76 -28.39 20.90 11.82
CA SER A 76 -27.50 20.19 10.91
C SER A 76 -27.13 18.82 11.46
N ARG A 77 -26.71 18.74 12.74
CA ARG A 77 -26.38 17.47 13.41
C ARG A 77 -27.56 16.50 13.47
N ALA A 78 -28.77 17.00 13.72
CA ALA A 78 -29.96 16.17 13.76
C ALA A 78 -30.37 15.63 12.37
N SER A 79 -30.09 16.38 11.30
CA SER A 79 -30.57 16.06 9.95
C SER A 79 -29.59 15.20 9.14
N LEU A 80 -28.28 15.38 9.34
CA LEU A 80 -27.24 14.70 8.57
C LEU A 80 -27.35 13.17 8.57
N PRO A 81 -27.63 12.48 9.69
CA PRO A 81 -27.70 11.02 9.68
C PRO A 81 -28.78 10.50 8.74
N LYS A 82 -29.95 11.14 8.69
CA LYS A 82 -31.06 10.72 7.82
C LYS A 82 -30.73 10.99 6.35
N LEU A 83 -30.29 12.20 6.02
CA LEU A 83 -29.91 12.58 4.65
C LEU A 83 -28.78 11.69 4.11
N GLY A 84 -27.76 11.43 4.93
CA GLY A 84 -26.65 10.55 4.58
C GLY A 84 -27.13 9.12 4.28
N ARG A 85 -28.07 8.57 5.07
CA ARG A 85 -28.63 7.23 4.79
C ARG A 85 -29.40 7.18 3.47
N GLU A 86 -30.19 8.21 3.15
CA GLU A 86 -30.96 8.26 1.90
C GLU A 86 -30.04 8.33 0.67
N LEU A 87 -29.02 9.21 0.72
CA LEU A 87 -28.02 9.35 -0.33
C LEU A 87 -27.17 8.07 -0.48
N ALA A 88 -26.76 7.46 0.64
CA ALA A 88 -26.02 6.22 0.64
C ALA A 88 -26.83 5.05 0.07
N ALA A 89 -28.11 4.93 0.45
CA ALA A 89 -29.00 3.88 -0.05
C ALA A 89 -29.18 3.98 -1.57
N LYS A 90 -29.28 5.20 -2.10
CA LYS A 90 -29.32 5.42 -3.55
C LYS A 90 -28.01 4.96 -4.22
N ALA A 91 -26.86 5.40 -3.71
CA ALA A 91 -25.57 4.98 -4.26
C ALA A 91 -25.35 3.46 -4.17
N GLU A 92 -25.81 2.82 -3.09
CA GLU A 92 -25.74 1.35 -2.93
C GLU A 92 -26.65 0.64 -3.94
N ALA A 93 -27.85 1.15 -4.19
CA ALA A 93 -28.78 0.62 -5.20
C ALA A 93 -28.21 0.76 -6.62
N ASP A 94 -27.48 1.84 -6.89
CA ASP A 94 -26.76 2.07 -8.15
C ASP A 94 -25.45 1.23 -8.26
N GLY A 95 -25.13 0.43 -7.23
CA GLY A 95 -23.94 -0.43 -7.19
C GLY A 95 -22.63 0.30 -6.89
N VAL A 96 -22.69 1.58 -6.53
CA VAL A 96 -21.52 2.41 -6.20
C VAL A 96 -21.18 2.23 -4.72
N LEU A 97 -20.60 1.08 -4.38
CA LEU A 97 -20.34 0.70 -2.97
C LEU A 97 -19.19 1.47 -2.34
N TYR A 98 -18.08 1.66 -3.07
CA TYR A 98 -16.87 2.27 -2.55
C TYR A 98 -16.15 3.18 -3.54
N THR A 99 -15.71 4.34 -3.05
CA THR A 99 -14.79 5.29 -3.68
C THR A 99 -13.94 5.92 -2.58
N LYS A 100 -12.70 6.30 -2.91
CA LYS A 100 -11.86 7.11 -2.00
C LYS A 100 -12.30 8.57 -1.92
N GLU A 101 -13.05 9.03 -2.90
CA GLU A 101 -13.47 10.42 -3.01
C GLU A 101 -14.57 10.77 -2.00
N PRO A 102 -14.46 11.92 -1.30
CA PRO A 102 -15.50 12.39 -0.40
C PRO A 102 -16.76 12.80 -1.17
N PRO A 103 -17.88 13.02 -0.47
CA PRO A 103 -19.07 13.60 -1.07
C PRO A 103 -18.83 14.94 -1.77
N ARG A 104 -19.47 15.12 -2.92
CA ARG A 104 -19.38 16.31 -3.77
C ARG A 104 -20.78 16.85 -4.09
N ALA A 105 -20.86 18.14 -4.46
CA ALA A 105 -22.13 18.83 -4.70
C ALA A 105 -22.89 18.30 -5.92
N ASP A 106 -22.21 17.56 -6.81
CA ASP A 106 -22.82 16.85 -7.93
C ASP A 106 -23.54 15.55 -7.49
N GLY A 107 -23.51 15.22 -6.20
CA GLY A 107 -24.14 14.04 -5.62
C GLY A 107 -23.46 12.72 -5.98
N LYS A 108 -22.36 12.75 -6.73
CA LYS A 108 -21.67 11.54 -7.20
C LYS A 108 -20.59 11.12 -6.20
N THR A 109 -20.90 10.13 -5.38
CA THR A 109 -19.92 9.39 -4.59
C THR A 109 -20.47 8.02 -4.20
N SER A 110 -19.71 7.25 -3.43
CA SER A 110 -20.10 5.93 -2.96
C SER A 110 -21.01 5.93 -1.74
N ALA A 111 -21.73 4.83 -1.56
CA ALA A 111 -22.49 4.55 -0.36
C ALA A 111 -21.62 4.61 0.90
N PHE A 112 -20.40 4.05 0.85
CA PHE A 112 -19.43 4.15 1.93
C PHE A 112 -19.13 5.62 2.29
N ALA A 113 -18.83 6.47 1.32
CA ALA A 113 -18.48 7.87 1.56
C ALA A 113 -19.64 8.66 2.20
N TRP A 114 -20.89 8.40 1.79
CA TRP A 114 -22.07 9.01 2.40
C TRP A 114 -22.29 8.55 3.85
N PHE A 115 -22.12 7.26 4.14
CA PHE A 115 -22.24 6.75 5.51
C PHE A 115 -21.13 7.27 6.42
N GLU A 116 -19.88 7.32 5.95
CA GLU A 116 -18.76 7.92 6.69
C GLU A 116 -19.01 9.39 7.00
N ALA A 117 -19.38 10.17 5.98
CA ALA A 117 -19.59 11.61 6.09
C ALA A 117 -20.76 11.97 7.03
N SER A 118 -21.73 11.08 7.18
CA SER A 118 -22.91 11.27 8.02
C SER A 118 -22.77 10.70 9.44
N GLY A 119 -21.62 10.07 9.74
CA GLY A 119 -21.37 9.42 11.03
C GLY A 119 -22.14 8.10 11.24
N ASN A 120 -22.73 7.53 10.18
CA ASN A 120 -23.38 6.22 10.21
C ASN A 120 -22.32 5.10 10.03
N PHE A 121 -21.32 5.05 10.91
CA PHE A 121 -20.13 4.21 10.73
C PHE A 121 -20.41 2.70 10.66
N ALA A 122 -21.43 2.21 11.36
CA ALA A 122 -21.83 0.80 11.29
C ALA A 122 -22.30 0.40 9.88
N GLU A 123 -23.04 1.28 9.20
CA GLU A 123 -23.46 1.06 7.82
C GLU A 123 -22.30 1.25 6.83
N ALA A 124 -21.37 2.17 7.12
CA ALA A 124 -20.14 2.31 6.35
C ALA A 124 -19.30 1.02 6.40
N ASP A 125 -19.13 0.43 7.59
CA ASP A 125 -18.45 -0.86 7.78
C ASP A 125 -19.14 -1.97 6.98
N ARG A 126 -20.47 -2.07 7.06
CA ARG A 126 -21.26 -3.07 6.30
C ARG A 126 -21.04 -2.94 4.79
N VAL A 127 -21.12 -1.71 4.26
CA VAL A 127 -20.95 -1.47 2.82
C VAL A 127 -19.50 -1.69 2.37
N MET A 128 -18.52 -1.34 3.20
CA MET A 128 -17.12 -1.64 2.92
C MET A 128 -16.88 -3.15 2.80
N LEU A 129 -17.40 -3.95 3.74
CA LEU A 129 -17.33 -5.41 3.65
C LEU A 129 -18.03 -5.93 2.39
N LYS A 130 -19.21 -5.39 2.07
CA LYS A 130 -19.92 -5.72 0.82
C LYS A 130 -19.06 -5.42 -0.41
N ALA A 131 -18.38 -4.29 -0.44
CA ALA A 131 -17.50 -3.90 -1.55
C ALA A 131 -16.30 -4.84 -1.68
N VAL A 132 -15.65 -5.17 -0.56
CA VAL A 132 -14.52 -6.10 -0.50
C VAL A 132 -14.95 -7.50 -0.95
N HIS A 133 -16.12 -7.99 -0.52
CA HIS A 133 -16.64 -9.30 -0.95
C HIS A 133 -17.02 -9.34 -2.43
N ALA A 134 -17.43 -8.21 -3.02
CA ALA A 134 -17.72 -8.12 -4.45
C ALA A 134 -16.44 -8.19 -5.31
N LYS A 135 -15.28 -7.84 -4.75
CA LYS A 135 -13.97 -7.87 -5.41
C LYS A 135 -12.90 -8.45 -4.48
N PRO A 136 -12.98 -9.74 -4.14
CA PRO A 136 -12.16 -10.34 -3.08
C PRO A 136 -10.66 -10.39 -3.42
N GLU A 137 -10.30 -10.26 -4.69
CA GLU A 137 -8.92 -10.17 -5.17
C GLU A 137 -8.34 -8.74 -5.22
N ASP A 138 -9.16 -7.71 -4.97
CA ASP A 138 -8.72 -6.30 -4.98
C ASP A 138 -7.99 -5.96 -3.67
N MET A 139 -6.67 -6.10 -3.69
CA MET A 139 -5.78 -5.83 -2.56
C MET A 139 -5.84 -4.36 -2.10
N GLU A 140 -6.03 -3.41 -3.02
CA GLU A 140 -6.06 -1.98 -2.68
C GLU A 140 -7.36 -1.61 -1.98
N LEU A 141 -8.48 -2.21 -2.41
CA LEU A 141 -9.75 -2.13 -1.69
C LEU A 141 -9.64 -2.78 -0.31
N PHE A 142 -9.04 -3.98 -0.21
CA PHE A 142 -8.83 -4.65 1.07
C PHE A 142 -7.99 -3.82 2.04
N LYS A 143 -6.86 -3.25 1.60
CA LYS A 143 -6.03 -2.35 2.41
C LYS A 143 -6.80 -1.13 2.89
N SER A 144 -7.69 -0.60 2.04
CA SER A 144 -8.56 0.52 2.41
C SER A 144 -9.55 0.11 3.51
N ALA A 145 -10.15 -1.06 3.39
CA ALA A 145 -11.03 -1.64 4.40
C ALA A 145 -10.29 -1.94 5.72
N TRP A 146 -9.05 -2.45 5.65
CA TRP A 146 -8.22 -2.73 6.81
C TRP A 146 -7.82 -1.45 7.57
N ASN A 147 -7.62 -0.35 6.85
CA ASN A 147 -7.21 0.92 7.44
C ASN A 147 -8.38 1.89 7.69
N VAL A 148 -9.62 1.40 7.74
CA VAL A 148 -10.82 2.23 7.91
C VAL A 148 -10.74 3.10 9.19
N ASP A 149 -10.12 2.61 10.26
CA ASP A 149 -9.98 3.35 11.52
C ASP A 149 -9.03 4.57 11.44
N SER A 150 -8.17 4.62 10.42
CA SER A 150 -7.26 5.75 10.21
C SER A 150 -7.92 6.94 9.51
N LEU A 151 -9.17 6.80 9.08
CA LEU A 151 -9.92 7.89 8.45
C LEU A 151 -10.14 9.03 9.45
N SER A 152 -9.92 10.26 9.00
CA SER A 152 -9.94 11.47 9.84
C SER A 152 -11.26 11.62 10.61
N GLY A 153 -12.39 11.34 9.97
CA GLY A 153 -13.72 11.40 10.60
C GLY A 153 -13.87 10.44 11.79
N ARG A 154 -13.36 9.22 11.66
CA ARG A 154 -13.40 8.21 12.73
C ARG A 154 -12.41 8.52 13.85
N ARG A 155 -11.21 8.98 13.50
CA ARG A 155 -10.16 9.35 14.47
C ARG A 155 -10.62 10.48 15.40
N SER A 156 -11.24 11.53 14.85
CA SER A 156 -11.75 12.65 15.65
C SER A 156 -12.97 12.24 16.51
N GLY A 157 -13.78 11.29 16.02
CA GLY A 157 -14.94 10.78 16.75
C GLY A 157 -14.66 9.63 17.71
N GLY A 158 -13.42 9.15 17.81
CA GLY A 158 -13.05 7.97 18.62
C GLY A 158 -13.69 6.66 18.16
N HIS A 159 -14.24 6.61 16.94
CA HIS A 159 -14.91 5.43 16.42
C HIS A 159 -13.88 4.42 15.92
N LYS A 160 -14.10 3.13 16.22
CA LYS A 160 -13.29 2.02 15.75
C LYS A 160 -14.18 0.93 15.17
N ALA A 161 -13.70 0.29 14.12
CA ALA A 161 -14.33 -0.87 13.52
C ALA A 161 -14.55 -1.96 14.57
N SER A 162 -15.66 -2.66 14.43
CA SER A 162 -16.03 -3.75 15.33
C SER A 162 -15.08 -4.95 15.24
N ALA A 163 -15.04 -5.76 16.30
CA ALA A 163 -14.27 -7.01 16.28
C ALA A 163 -14.74 -7.98 15.19
N SER A 164 -16.05 -8.04 14.91
CA SER A 164 -16.61 -8.87 13.83
C SER A 164 -16.15 -8.39 12.46
N TYR A 165 -16.12 -7.09 12.21
CA TYR A 165 -15.58 -6.51 10.97
C TYR A 165 -14.12 -6.93 10.75
N ARG A 166 -13.30 -6.85 11.80
CA ARG A 166 -11.89 -7.27 11.77
C ARG A 166 -11.75 -8.77 11.47
N GLN A 167 -12.54 -9.60 12.13
CA GLN A 167 -12.55 -11.05 11.94
C GLN A 167 -12.95 -11.44 10.51
N GLU A 168 -13.89 -10.73 9.88
CA GLU A 168 -14.28 -10.97 8.49
C GLU A 168 -13.13 -10.64 7.53
N LEU A 169 -12.44 -9.52 7.72
CA LEU A 169 -11.26 -9.17 6.92
C LEU A 169 -10.10 -10.16 7.12
N GLU A 170 -9.83 -10.60 8.34
CA GLU A 170 -8.83 -11.65 8.63
C GLU A 170 -9.19 -12.97 7.93
N THR A 171 -10.47 -13.34 7.93
CA THR A 171 -10.98 -14.54 7.26
C THR A 171 -10.76 -14.45 5.76
N LEU A 172 -11.01 -13.29 5.16
CA LEU A 172 -10.76 -13.05 3.75
C LEU A 172 -9.27 -13.13 3.42
N ALA A 173 -8.41 -12.45 4.19
CA ALA A 173 -6.97 -12.51 4.00
C ALA A 173 -6.44 -13.94 4.09
N LYS A 174 -6.87 -14.70 5.10
CA LYS A 174 -6.53 -16.12 5.27
C LYS A 174 -6.98 -16.96 4.09
N THR A 175 -8.20 -16.78 3.61
CA THR A 175 -8.77 -17.56 2.50
C THR A 175 -8.09 -17.23 1.18
N SER A 176 -7.83 -15.95 0.91
CA SER A 176 -7.11 -15.48 -0.28
C SER A 176 -5.67 -15.99 -0.30
N ALA A 177 -4.95 -15.88 0.82
CA ALA A 177 -3.60 -16.44 0.97
C ALA A 177 -3.60 -17.96 0.76
N ALA A 178 -4.51 -18.70 1.39
CA ALA A 178 -4.59 -20.15 1.25
C ALA A 178 -4.89 -20.58 -0.20
N LYS A 179 -5.80 -19.87 -0.89
CA LYS A 179 -6.11 -20.10 -2.30
C LYS A 179 -4.87 -19.90 -3.18
N LEU A 180 -4.12 -18.81 -2.98
CA LEU A 180 -2.91 -18.52 -3.74
C LEU A 180 -1.81 -19.55 -3.49
N MET A 181 -1.58 -19.94 -2.23
CA MET A 181 -0.64 -21.00 -1.87
C MET A 181 -1.04 -22.35 -2.47
N SER A 182 -2.33 -22.65 -2.59
CA SER A 182 -2.81 -23.88 -3.22
C SER A 182 -2.60 -23.87 -4.74
N LEU A 183 -2.87 -22.76 -5.40
CA LEU A 183 -2.64 -22.59 -6.84
C LEU A 183 -1.14 -22.60 -7.17
N GLU A 184 -0.32 -21.99 -6.32
CA GLU A 184 1.13 -22.03 -6.43
C GLU A 184 1.65 -23.46 -6.43
N GLU A 185 1.16 -24.33 -5.53
CA GLU A 185 1.59 -25.73 -5.47
C GLU A 185 1.34 -26.47 -6.78
N GLN A 186 0.32 -26.07 -7.56
CA GLN A 186 0.07 -26.64 -8.88
C GLN A 186 1.11 -26.19 -9.89
N ASP A 187 1.46 -24.91 -9.91
CA ASP A 187 2.50 -24.37 -10.79
C ASP A 187 3.88 -24.90 -10.41
N ALA A 188 4.15 -25.09 -9.11
CA ALA A 188 5.42 -25.58 -8.60
C ALA A 188 5.75 -27.01 -9.07
N LYS A 189 4.76 -27.81 -9.48
CA LYS A 189 4.99 -29.13 -10.09
C LYS A 189 5.79 -29.03 -11.38
N GLY A 190 5.72 -27.90 -12.10
CA GLY A 190 6.49 -27.66 -13.31
C GLY A 190 7.98 -27.34 -13.05
N LEU A 191 8.39 -27.13 -11.80
CA LEU A 191 9.81 -26.88 -11.46
C LEU A 191 10.72 -28.09 -11.69
N THR A 192 10.15 -29.29 -11.74
CA THR A 192 10.86 -30.53 -12.06
C THR A 192 10.65 -30.99 -13.50
N ALA A 193 9.86 -30.27 -14.30
CA ALA A 193 9.59 -30.58 -15.70
C ALA A 193 10.77 -30.20 -16.62
N ASP A 194 10.63 -30.39 -17.93
CA ASP A 194 11.66 -30.03 -18.91
C ASP A 194 12.00 -28.52 -18.90
N ALA A 195 13.16 -28.18 -19.46
CA ALA A 195 13.66 -26.80 -19.47
C ALA A 195 12.73 -25.79 -20.18
N GLY A 196 11.89 -26.24 -21.14
CA GLY A 196 10.98 -25.38 -21.87
C GLY A 196 9.79 -24.89 -21.05
N THR A 197 9.41 -25.62 -19.99
CA THR A 197 8.27 -25.28 -19.11
C THR A 197 8.68 -24.73 -17.75
N LEU A 198 9.95 -24.92 -17.35
CA LEU A 198 10.48 -24.51 -16.06
C LEU A 198 10.37 -23.00 -15.83
N GLY A 199 10.81 -22.16 -16.78
CA GLY A 199 10.81 -20.70 -16.61
C GLY A 199 9.40 -20.14 -16.36
N THR A 200 8.43 -20.61 -17.14
CA THR A 200 7.02 -20.20 -16.99
C THR A 200 6.43 -20.67 -15.67
N SER A 201 6.69 -21.93 -15.30
CA SER A 201 6.20 -22.51 -14.03
C SER A 201 6.79 -21.79 -12.83
N ALA A 202 8.10 -21.49 -12.89
CA ALA A 202 8.81 -20.77 -11.85
C ALA A 202 8.30 -19.34 -11.69
N SER A 203 8.08 -18.62 -12.79
CA SER A 203 7.52 -17.26 -12.75
C SER A 203 6.12 -17.25 -12.12
N LYS A 204 5.22 -18.13 -12.57
CA LYS A 204 3.85 -18.23 -12.04
C LYS A 204 3.79 -18.62 -10.57
N SER A 205 4.63 -19.56 -10.16
CA SER A 205 4.73 -20.01 -8.78
C SER A 205 5.26 -18.89 -7.87
N LEU A 206 6.35 -18.21 -8.27
CA LEU A 206 6.91 -17.11 -7.50
C LEU A 206 5.94 -15.93 -7.36
N GLU A 207 5.25 -15.55 -8.45
CA GLU A 207 4.22 -14.50 -8.42
C GLU A 207 3.12 -14.84 -7.40
N LYS A 208 2.66 -16.09 -7.36
CA LYS A 208 1.63 -16.52 -6.40
C LYS A 208 2.14 -16.53 -4.96
N LEU A 209 3.40 -16.89 -4.71
CA LEU A 209 3.99 -16.77 -3.38
C LEU A 209 4.06 -15.32 -2.91
N GLN A 210 4.47 -14.40 -3.79
CA GLN A 210 4.52 -12.96 -3.49
C GLN A 210 3.13 -12.41 -3.19
N ARG A 211 2.15 -12.72 -4.05
CA ARG A 211 0.76 -12.30 -3.80
C ARG A 211 0.17 -12.92 -2.55
N ALA A 212 0.50 -14.19 -2.24
CA ALA A 212 0.07 -14.82 -1.00
C ALA A 212 0.68 -14.11 0.22
N ALA A 213 1.97 -13.75 0.15
CA ALA A 213 2.65 -12.98 1.19
C ALA A 213 1.99 -11.62 1.43
N ASP A 214 1.57 -10.90 0.38
CA ASP A 214 0.84 -9.63 0.53
C ASP A 214 -0.43 -9.80 1.36
N TRP A 215 -1.19 -10.88 1.17
CA TRP A 215 -2.35 -11.20 2.00
C TRP A 215 -1.96 -11.64 3.42
N MET A 216 -0.87 -12.38 3.56
CA MET A 216 -0.42 -12.88 4.87
C MET A 216 0.10 -11.77 5.80
N GLN A 217 0.47 -10.59 5.30
CA GLN A 217 0.84 -9.44 6.14
C GLN A 217 -0.25 -9.03 7.14
N PHE A 218 -1.50 -9.38 6.86
CA PHE A 218 -2.66 -9.10 7.71
C PHE A 218 -2.99 -10.25 8.69
N LEU A 219 -2.12 -11.26 8.79
CA LEU A 219 -2.28 -12.43 9.65
C LEU A 219 -1.15 -12.49 10.71
N PRO A 220 -1.37 -13.16 11.85
CA PRO A 220 -0.39 -13.19 12.95
C PRO A 220 1.00 -13.73 12.58
N GLU A 221 1.08 -14.69 11.65
CA GLU A 221 2.35 -15.30 11.24
C GLU A 221 3.10 -14.49 10.18
N GLY A 222 2.46 -13.47 9.60
CA GLY A 222 3.01 -12.71 8.48
C GLY A 222 3.32 -13.60 7.27
N ASP A 223 4.25 -13.14 6.43
CA ASP A 223 4.64 -13.80 5.18
C ASP A 223 5.58 -15.02 5.33
N LYS A 224 5.89 -15.44 6.57
CA LYS A 224 6.84 -16.53 6.84
C LYS A 224 6.50 -17.82 6.09
N PRO A 225 5.24 -18.31 6.02
CA PRO A 225 4.93 -19.55 5.31
C PRO A 225 5.25 -19.47 3.81
N ALA A 226 4.99 -18.32 3.17
CA ALA A 226 5.31 -18.10 1.76
C ALA A 226 6.83 -18.06 1.52
N LYS A 227 7.60 -17.42 2.41
CA LYS A 227 9.06 -17.36 2.33
C LYS A 227 9.73 -18.71 2.51
N VAL A 228 9.30 -19.50 3.51
CA VAL A 228 9.80 -20.88 3.71
C VAL A 228 9.55 -21.72 2.47
N ARG A 229 8.35 -21.63 1.89
CA ARG A 229 8.02 -22.36 0.66
C ARG A 229 8.85 -21.89 -0.53
N ALA A 230 9.09 -20.59 -0.66
CA ALA A 230 9.97 -20.05 -1.70
C ALA A 230 11.38 -20.64 -1.61
N GLU A 231 11.97 -20.68 -0.42
CA GLU A 231 13.28 -21.31 -0.23
C GLU A 231 13.26 -22.80 -0.64
N GLN A 232 12.22 -23.53 -0.29
CA GLN A 232 12.05 -24.92 -0.71
C GLN A 232 11.97 -25.06 -2.24
N ARG A 233 11.33 -24.13 -2.96
CA ARG A 233 11.30 -24.13 -4.44
C ARG A 233 12.66 -23.84 -5.05
N GLY A 234 13.41 -22.90 -4.47
CA GLY A 234 14.81 -22.68 -4.84
C GLY A 234 15.63 -23.96 -4.69
N ASP A 235 15.48 -24.65 -3.55
CA ASP A 235 16.16 -25.92 -3.30
C ASP A 235 15.74 -27.02 -4.27
N THR A 236 14.47 -27.07 -4.69
CA THR A 236 14.00 -28.00 -5.73
C THR A 236 14.68 -27.76 -7.07
N ILE A 237 14.81 -26.51 -7.49
CA ILE A 237 15.49 -26.17 -8.76
C ILE A 237 16.99 -26.52 -8.68
N MET A 238 17.65 -26.21 -7.55
CA MET A 238 19.07 -26.48 -7.37
C MET A 238 19.43 -27.98 -7.27
N LYS A 239 18.46 -28.86 -7.06
CA LYS A 239 18.64 -30.32 -7.07
C LYS A 239 18.56 -30.94 -8.47
N ARG A 240 18.20 -30.16 -9.50
CA ARG A 240 18.13 -30.68 -10.87
C ARG A 240 19.52 -30.95 -11.44
N GLY A 241 19.59 -31.87 -12.41
CA GLY A 241 20.85 -32.17 -13.11
C GLY A 241 21.40 -30.99 -13.94
N ASP A 242 20.55 -30.03 -14.31
CA ASP A 242 20.86 -28.81 -15.06
C ASP A 242 20.96 -27.55 -14.18
N ALA A 243 21.12 -27.70 -12.86
CA ALA A 243 21.09 -26.60 -11.89
C ALA A 243 22.05 -25.44 -12.22
N GLY A 244 23.21 -25.71 -12.84
CA GLY A 244 24.17 -24.68 -13.26
C GLY A 244 23.62 -23.70 -14.30
N LEU A 245 22.71 -24.15 -15.17
CA LEU A 245 22.02 -23.31 -16.16
C LEU A 245 20.78 -22.63 -15.57
N MET A 246 20.18 -23.23 -14.55
CA MET A 246 18.92 -22.76 -13.95
C MET A 246 19.10 -21.95 -12.66
N GLY A 247 20.33 -21.67 -12.25
CA GLY A 247 20.65 -20.94 -11.02
C GLY A 247 19.97 -19.57 -10.92
N ALA A 248 19.83 -18.86 -12.04
CA ALA A 248 19.11 -17.58 -12.11
C ALA A 248 17.65 -17.69 -11.65
N VAL A 249 16.99 -18.82 -11.93
CA VAL A 249 15.60 -19.06 -11.53
C VAL A 249 15.51 -19.33 -10.03
N ALA A 250 16.44 -20.10 -9.47
CA ALA A 250 16.52 -20.37 -8.03
C ALA A 250 16.83 -19.11 -7.21
N ILE A 251 17.65 -18.20 -7.74
CA ILE A 251 17.98 -16.91 -7.10
C ILE A 251 16.71 -16.11 -6.80
N GLY A 252 15.75 -16.02 -7.74
CA GLY A 252 14.51 -15.26 -7.52
C GLY A 252 13.71 -15.77 -6.32
N TYR A 253 13.67 -17.10 -6.13
CA TYR A 253 13.04 -17.71 -4.96
C TYR A 253 13.80 -17.41 -3.67
N TYR A 254 15.13 -17.52 -3.66
CA TYR A 254 15.93 -17.23 -2.49
C TYR A 254 15.90 -15.75 -2.09
N GLN A 255 15.90 -14.84 -3.07
CA GLN A 255 15.78 -13.40 -2.84
C GLN A 255 14.43 -13.08 -2.18
N PHE A 256 13.33 -13.62 -2.71
CA PHE A 256 12.02 -13.43 -2.08
C PHE A 256 11.94 -14.05 -0.67
N ALA A 257 12.57 -15.23 -0.47
CA ALA A 257 12.67 -15.85 0.85
C ALA A 257 13.53 -15.05 1.85
N GLY A 258 14.37 -14.10 1.38
CA GLY A 258 15.40 -13.46 2.18
C GLY A 258 16.54 -14.43 2.58
N SER A 259 16.75 -15.49 1.80
CA SER A 259 17.73 -16.54 2.09
C SER A 259 19.13 -16.13 1.62
N PRO A 260 20.18 -16.36 2.43
CA PRO A 260 21.58 -16.11 2.02
C PRO A 260 22.05 -17.01 0.87
N LYS A 261 21.28 -18.06 0.55
CA LYS A 261 21.55 -18.95 -0.59
C LYS A 261 21.53 -18.20 -1.93
N ALA A 262 20.82 -17.08 -2.04
CA ALA A 262 20.84 -16.25 -3.25
C ALA A 262 22.27 -15.85 -3.63
N ALA A 263 22.99 -15.23 -2.69
CA ALA A 263 24.38 -14.81 -2.89
C ALA A 263 25.33 -15.99 -3.14
N GLN A 264 25.08 -17.15 -2.51
CA GLN A 264 25.88 -18.36 -2.74
C GLN A 264 25.71 -18.92 -4.16
N VAL A 265 24.49 -18.88 -4.69
CA VAL A 265 24.21 -19.32 -6.08
C VAL A 265 24.78 -18.31 -7.07
N GLU A 266 24.62 -17.01 -6.83
CA GLU A 266 25.22 -15.94 -7.65
C GLU A 266 26.75 -16.10 -7.74
N ALA A 267 27.44 -16.28 -6.60
CA ALA A 267 28.89 -16.48 -6.58
C ALA A 267 29.33 -17.74 -7.35
N LYS A 268 28.60 -18.85 -7.22
CA LYS A 268 28.88 -20.08 -7.98
C LYS A 268 28.67 -19.90 -9.48
N MET A 269 27.64 -19.16 -9.87
CA MET A 269 27.39 -18.84 -11.28
C MET A 269 28.50 -17.96 -11.86
N GLU A 270 28.93 -16.93 -11.14
CA GLU A 270 30.07 -16.10 -11.55
C GLU A 270 31.36 -16.91 -11.69
N GLU A 271 31.65 -17.80 -10.74
CA GLU A 271 32.82 -18.69 -10.82
C GLU A 271 32.76 -19.60 -12.05
N THR A 272 31.58 -20.18 -12.32
CA THR A 272 31.35 -21.05 -13.48
C THR A 272 31.52 -20.26 -14.79
N MET A 273 30.99 -19.03 -14.87
CA MET A 273 31.16 -18.16 -16.04
C MET A 273 32.63 -17.79 -16.25
N ARG A 274 33.35 -17.40 -15.20
CA ARG A 274 34.80 -17.11 -15.29
C ARG A 274 35.61 -18.33 -15.71
N ALA A 275 35.25 -19.52 -15.24
CA ALA A 275 35.91 -20.77 -15.64
C ALA A 275 35.63 -21.10 -17.13
N ALA A 276 34.41 -20.85 -17.61
CA ALA A 276 34.04 -21.02 -19.01
C ALA A 276 34.77 -20.01 -19.92
N GLU A 277 34.89 -18.75 -19.52
CA GLU A 277 35.66 -17.72 -20.22
C GLU A 277 37.12 -18.12 -20.37
N LYS A 278 37.79 -18.50 -19.26
CA LYS A 278 39.17 -18.98 -19.28
C LYS A 278 39.36 -20.21 -20.17
N SER A 279 38.38 -21.11 -20.19
CA SER A 279 38.45 -22.30 -21.05
C SER A 279 38.26 -21.94 -22.53
N SER A 280 37.37 -20.99 -22.83
CA SER A 280 37.17 -20.45 -24.19
C SER A 280 38.42 -19.75 -24.71
N GLU A 281 39.08 -18.95 -23.87
CA GLU A 281 40.37 -18.31 -24.20
C GLU A 281 41.44 -19.36 -24.52
N LYS A 282 41.61 -20.38 -23.67
CA LYS A 282 42.58 -21.47 -23.94
C LYS A 282 42.31 -22.20 -25.25
N VAL A 283 41.05 -22.43 -25.60
CA VAL A 283 40.68 -23.07 -26.88
C VAL A 283 41.01 -22.14 -28.06
N LYS A 284 40.74 -20.84 -27.95
CA LYS A 284 41.12 -19.86 -28.98
C LYS A 284 42.63 -19.80 -29.15
N ASP A 285 43.39 -19.74 -28.07
CA ASP A 285 44.86 -19.70 -28.10
C ASP A 285 45.44 -20.96 -28.75
N ALA A 286 44.92 -22.15 -28.39
CA ALA A 286 45.34 -23.41 -28.99
C ALA A 286 45.02 -23.50 -30.50
N ILE A 287 43.92 -22.91 -30.96
CA ILE A 287 43.59 -22.83 -32.40
C ILE A 287 44.56 -21.89 -33.12
N VAL A 288 44.90 -20.76 -32.51
CA VAL A 288 45.85 -19.79 -33.07
C VAL A 288 47.25 -20.40 -33.17
N GLU A 289 47.73 -21.06 -32.11
CA GLU A 289 49.04 -21.73 -32.07
C GLU A 289 49.12 -22.85 -33.11
N LYS A 290 48.10 -23.72 -33.19
CA LYS A 290 48.05 -24.80 -34.18
C LYS A 290 48.07 -24.27 -35.62
N ASN A 291 47.32 -23.20 -35.91
CA ASN A 291 47.32 -22.58 -37.24
C ASN A 291 48.68 -21.96 -37.60
N ALA A 292 49.40 -21.40 -36.63
CA ALA A 292 50.75 -20.86 -36.85
C ALA A 292 51.76 -21.99 -37.13
N ASP A 293 51.70 -23.08 -36.38
CA ASP A 293 52.54 -24.27 -36.59
C ASP A 293 52.29 -24.92 -37.95
N ASP A 294 51.02 -25.07 -38.34
CA ASP A 294 50.63 -25.66 -39.62
C ASP A 294 51.08 -24.78 -40.80
N GLN A 295 50.99 -23.44 -40.69
CA GLN A 295 51.56 -22.52 -41.70
C GLN A 295 53.08 -22.65 -41.80
N THR A 296 53.77 -22.80 -40.67
CA THR A 296 55.24 -22.90 -40.65
C THR A 296 55.70 -24.21 -41.28
N LYS A 297 55.02 -25.33 -40.99
CA LYS A 297 55.26 -26.62 -41.65
C LYS A 297 54.98 -26.56 -43.15
N PHE A 298 53.90 -25.89 -43.56
CA PHE A 298 53.58 -25.73 -44.97
C PHE A 298 54.67 -24.96 -45.72
N LYS A 299 55.12 -23.82 -45.18
CA LYS A 299 56.22 -23.02 -45.77
C LYS A 299 57.53 -23.80 -45.83
N LYS A 300 57.82 -24.60 -44.81
CA LYS A 300 59.01 -25.46 -44.80
C LYS A 300 58.93 -26.56 -45.85
N GLY A 301 57.79 -27.25 -45.94
CA GLY A 301 57.56 -28.26 -46.97
C GLY A 301 57.62 -27.67 -48.39
N GLN A 302 57.13 -26.44 -48.57
CA GLN A 302 57.27 -25.70 -49.83
C GLN A 302 58.74 -25.40 -50.15
N ALA A 303 59.51 -24.88 -49.19
CA ALA A 303 60.93 -24.58 -49.39
C ALA A 303 61.79 -25.84 -49.64
N ASP A 304 61.46 -26.96 -49.00
CA ASP A 304 62.12 -28.24 -49.22
C ASP A 304 61.79 -28.80 -50.62
N LEU A 305 60.54 -28.66 -51.08
CA LEU A 305 60.12 -29.01 -52.45
C LEU A 305 60.79 -28.12 -53.52
N GLU A 306 60.90 -26.81 -53.27
CA GLU A 306 61.58 -25.87 -54.18
C GLU A 306 63.08 -26.21 -54.30
N LYS A 307 63.70 -26.74 -53.23
CA LYS A 307 65.09 -27.25 -53.24
C LYS A 307 65.27 -28.57 -53.98
N GLU A 308 64.32 -29.50 -53.89
CA GLU A 308 64.40 -30.79 -54.58
C GLU A 308 64.06 -30.70 -56.08
N LEU A 309 63.31 -29.68 -56.48
CA LEU A 309 62.91 -29.48 -57.88
C LEU A 309 63.85 -28.56 -58.70
N ASP A 310 64.94 -28.07 -58.10
CA ASP A 310 66.03 -27.31 -58.75
C ASP A 310 65.52 -26.14 -59.63
N PHE A 311 64.73 -25.24 -59.03
CA PHE A 311 64.49 -23.88 -59.54
C PHE A 311 65.59 -22.91 -59.09
#